data_AF-A0A1G6JFI1-F1
#
_entry.id   AF-A0A1G6JFI1-F1
#
_cell.length_a   1.000
_cell.length_b   1.000
_cell.length_c   1.000
_cell.angle_alpha   90.00
_cell.angle_beta   90.00
_cell.angle_gamma   90.00
#
_symmetry.space_group_name_H-M   'P 1'
#
loop_
_entity.id
_entity.type
_entity.pdbx_description
1 polymer ?
#
loop_
_entity_poly.entity_id
_entity_poly.type
_entity_poly.pdbx_seq_one_letter_code
_entity_poly.pdbx_strand_id
1 'polypeptide(L)'
;MKEYLQDSSAVLEAVGSDGERGLTAGEAAARLERDGLNKLKEAEKDPLWKRFLAQMADPMIIMLIVAAVISALTGIAQGEADFADVIIICFVVVVNAVLGVVQESKAEEALAALQEMSAAQSKAVRDGRVVAVASSELVVGDVVVLEAGDSVPADCRILE
;
A
#
# COMPACT_ATOMS: atom_id res chain seq x y z
N MET A 1 -8.69 20.01 13.53
CA MET A 1 -9.32 19.53 14.78
C MET A 1 -9.66 20.69 15.72
N LYS A 2 -10.53 21.60 15.25
CA LYS A 2 -11.35 22.50 16.07
C LYS A 2 -12.85 22.26 15.83
N GLU A 3 -13.17 21.43 14.85
CA GLU A 3 -14.51 21.18 14.32
C GLU A 3 -15.39 20.41 15.32
N TYR A 4 -14.79 19.65 16.24
CA TYR A 4 -15.51 18.99 17.34
C TYR A 4 -16.01 19.96 18.41
N LEU A 5 -15.45 21.18 18.48
CA LEU A 5 -15.88 22.25 19.38
C LEU A 5 -16.96 23.14 18.76
N GLN A 6 -17.24 22.96 17.47
CA GLN A 6 -18.24 23.72 16.74
C GLN A 6 -19.57 22.96 16.68
N ASP A 7 -20.67 23.71 16.59
CA ASP A 7 -21.99 23.14 16.35
C ASP A 7 -21.99 22.40 15.00
N SER A 8 -22.72 21.29 14.95
CA SER A 8 -22.81 20.43 13.75
C SER A 8 -23.30 21.21 12.53
N SER A 9 -24.24 22.15 12.72
CA SER A 9 -24.73 23.05 11.68
C SER A 9 -23.65 23.96 11.10
N ALA A 10 -22.79 24.52 11.95
CA ALA A 10 -21.69 25.39 11.51
C ALA A 10 -20.64 24.61 10.70
N VAL A 11 -20.38 23.35 11.08
CA VAL A 11 -19.48 22.47 10.32
C VAL A 11 -20.07 22.12 8.96
N LEU A 12 -21.37 21.78 8.89
CA LEU A 12 -22.08 21.50 7.65
C LEU A 12 -22.05 22.68 6.69
N GLU A 13 -22.29 23.89 7.19
CA GLU A 13 -22.21 25.12 6.40
C GLU A 13 -20.78 25.37 5.87
N ALA A 14 -19.75 25.16 6.72
CA ALA A 14 -18.36 25.37 6.33
C ALA A 14 -17.89 24.39 5.23
N VAL A 15 -18.38 23.16 5.24
CA VAL A 15 -18.07 22.15 4.19
C VAL A 15 -19.07 22.17 3.02
N GLY A 16 -20.07 23.06 3.07
CA GLY A 16 -21.10 23.20 2.05
C GLY A 16 -21.90 21.92 1.82
N SER A 17 -22.30 21.22 2.89
CA SER A 17 -23.09 19.99 2.81
C SER A 17 -24.42 20.13 3.54
N ASP A 18 -25.43 19.39 3.07
CA ASP A 18 -26.75 19.31 3.69
C ASP A 18 -26.82 18.11 4.63
N GLY A 19 -27.24 18.33 5.88
CA GLY A 19 -27.28 17.26 6.89
C GLY A 19 -28.28 16.13 6.58
N GLU A 20 -29.37 16.42 5.88
CA GLU A 20 -30.41 15.42 5.54
C GLU A 20 -30.25 14.87 4.13
N ARG A 21 -29.84 15.72 3.17
CA ARG A 21 -29.72 15.35 1.76
C ARG A 21 -28.31 14.92 1.36
N GLY A 22 -27.32 15.22 2.19
CA GLY A 22 -25.91 15.03 1.87
C GLY A 22 -25.47 15.82 0.63
N LEU A 23 -24.40 15.36 0.00
CA LEU A 23 -23.87 15.96 -1.23
C LEU A 23 -24.64 15.47 -2.46
N THR A 24 -24.63 16.23 -3.55
CA THR A 24 -25.06 15.70 -4.85
C THR A 24 -24.00 14.76 -5.42
N ALA A 25 -24.39 13.74 -6.21
CA ALA A 25 -23.42 12.85 -6.83
C ALA A 25 -22.40 13.59 -7.73
N GLY A 26 -22.84 14.65 -8.42
CA GLY A 26 -21.97 15.48 -9.25
C GLY A 26 -20.95 16.28 -8.44
N GLU A 27 -21.35 16.81 -7.29
CA GLU A 27 -20.44 17.53 -6.41
C GLU A 27 -19.44 16.59 -5.72
N ALA A 28 -19.90 15.42 -5.28
CA ALA A 28 -19.02 14.40 -4.72
C ALA A 28 -17.96 13.95 -5.74
N ALA A 29 -18.36 13.72 -7.00
CA ALA A 29 -17.42 13.39 -8.08
C ALA A 29 -16.41 14.52 -8.35
N ALA A 30 -16.87 15.78 -8.40
CA ALA A 30 -15.99 16.93 -8.60
C ALA A 30 -14.98 17.12 -7.45
N ARG A 31 -15.41 16.89 -6.20
CA ARG A 31 -14.51 16.91 -5.03
C ARG A 31 -13.51 15.76 -5.08
N LEU A 32 -13.94 14.57 -5.51
CA LEU A 32 -13.07 13.40 -5.63
C LEU A 32 -11.97 13.63 -6.69
N GLU A 33 -12.31 14.23 -7.82
CA GLU A 33 -11.33 14.60 -8.85
C GLU A 33 -10.33 15.67 -8.35
N ARG A 34 -10.80 16.61 -7.52
CA ARG A 34 -9.98 17.71 -6.98
C ARG A 34 -9.06 17.27 -5.86
N ASP A 35 -9.58 16.51 -4.90
CA ASP A 35 -8.92 16.20 -3.63
C ASP A 35 -8.27 14.81 -3.63
N GLY A 36 -8.67 13.94 -4.57
CA GLY A 36 -8.21 12.56 -4.67
C GLY A 36 -8.97 11.60 -3.76
N LEU A 37 -8.56 10.33 -3.79
CA LEU A 37 -9.16 9.26 -3.00
C LEU A 37 -8.87 9.45 -1.50
N ASN A 38 -9.85 9.08 -0.66
CA ASN A 38 -9.67 8.88 0.78
C ASN A 38 -8.84 7.61 1.05
N LYS A 39 -7.56 7.65 0.66
CA LYS A 39 -6.58 6.59 0.89
C LYS A 39 -5.30 7.20 1.44
N LEU A 40 -4.74 6.54 2.45
CA LEU A 40 -3.41 6.89 2.93
C LEU A 40 -2.39 6.66 1.82
N LYS A 41 -1.40 7.57 1.73
CA LYS A 41 -0.33 7.43 0.76
C LYS A 41 0.41 6.12 1.02
N GLU A 42 0.42 5.23 0.02
CA GLU A 42 1.17 3.99 0.10
C GLU A 42 2.67 4.29 0.24
N ALA A 43 3.36 3.46 1.02
CA ALA A 43 4.81 3.55 1.12
C ALA A 43 5.42 3.34 -0.27
N GLU A 44 6.39 4.19 -0.64
CA GLU A 44 7.09 4.03 -1.92
C GLU A 44 7.77 2.66 -1.95
N LYS A 45 7.51 1.90 -3.02
CA LYS A 45 8.14 0.60 -3.21
C LYS A 45 9.64 0.80 -3.33
N ASP A 46 10.41 0.01 -2.58
CA ASP A 46 11.86 0.03 -2.72
C ASP A 46 12.25 -0.36 -4.15
N PRO A 47 13.14 0.40 -4.81
CA PRO A 47 13.53 0.12 -6.18
C PRO A 47 14.32 -1.20 -6.28
N LEU A 48 14.22 -1.88 -7.41
CA LEU A 48 14.79 -3.22 -7.63
C LEU A 48 16.28 -3.33 -7.28
N TRP A 49 17.08 -2.29 -7.57
CA TRP A 49 18.51 -2.27 -7.26
C TRP A 49 18.78 -2.24 -5.74
N LYS A 50 17.92 -1.58 -4.96
CA LYS A 50 18.02 -1.51 -3.50
C LYS A 50 17.64 -2.85 -2.88
N ARG A 51 16.60 -3.51 -3.41
CA ARG A 51 16.23 -4.88 -3.03
C ARG A 51 17.35 -5.88 -3.34
N PHE A 52 17.97 -5.77 -4.51
CA PHE A 52 19.13 -6.59 -4.88
C PHE A 52 20.32 -6.40 -3.93
N LEU A 53 20.68 -5.16 -3.59
CA LEU A 53 21.74 -4.87 -2.62
C LEU A 53 21.41 -5.39 -1.22
N ALA A 54 20.16 -5.27 -0.78
CA ALA A 54 19.71 -5.83 0.49
C ALA A 54 19.87 -7.36 0.51
N GLN A 55 19.59 -8.03 -0.61
CA GLN A 55 19.79 -9.47 -0.73
C GLN A 55 21.27 -9.86 -0.70
N MET A 56 22.17 -9.06 -1.28
CA MET A 56 23.63 -9.26 -1.13
C MET A 56 24.12 -9.11 0.31
N ALA A 57 23.40 -8.38 1.16
CA ALA A 57 23.70 -8.25 2.58
C ALA A 57 23.12 -9.40 3.44
N ASP A 58 22.41 -10.35 2.83
CA ASP A 58 21.87 -11.51 3.53
C ASP A 58 23.00 -12.43 4.04
N PRO A 59 22.97 -12.85 5.33
CA PRO A 59 24.02 -13.68 5.91
C PRO A 59 24.29 -14.98 5.14
N MET A 60 23.27 -15.61 4.55
CA MET A 60 23.47 -16.83 3.76
C MET A 60 24.18 -16.53 2.44
N ILE A 61 23.85 -15.43 1.76
CA ILE A 61 24.54 -15.04 0.53
C ILE A 61 25.99 -14.63 0.82
N ILE A 62 26.23 -13.90 1.91
CA ILE A 62 27.59 -13.57 2.35
C ILE A 62 28.40 -14.85 2.58
N MET A 63 27.83 -15.86 3.24
CA MET A 63 28.49 -17.17 3.41
C MET A 63 28.84 -17.84 2.08
N LEU A 64 27.94 -17.79 1.09
CA LEU A 64 28.19 -18.35 -0.25
C LEU A 64 29.29 -17.59 -1.00
N ILE A 65 29.31 -16.26 -0.91
CA ILE A 65 30.35 -15.42 -1.51
C ILE A 65 31.71 -15.72 -0.86
N VAL A 66 31.76 -15.83 0.47
CA VAL A 66 32.99 -16.20 1.19
C VAL A 66 33.48 -17.59 0.76
N ALA A 67 32.58 -18.57 0.65
CA ALA A 67 32.92 -19.91 0.17
C ALA A 67 33.47 -19.89 -1.26
N ALA A 68 32.87 -19.10 -2.17
CA ALA A 68 33.34 -18.92 -3.53
C ALA A 68 34.75 -18.30 -3.59
N VAL A 69 35.02 -17.29 -2.76
CA VAL A 69 36.34 -16.66 -2.67
C VAL A 69 37.39 -17.64 -2.14
N ILE A 70 37.08 -18.41 -1.09
CA ILE A 70 37.99 -19.43 -0.56
C ILE A 70 38.28 -20.50 -1.62
N SER A 71 37.26 -20.97 -2.34
CA SER A 71 37.43 -21.95 -3.42
C SER A 71 38.33 -21.42 -4.53
N ALA A 72 38.08 -20.18 -5.00
CA ALA A 72 38.88 -19.54 -6.03
C ALA A 72 40.35 -19.36 -5.63
N LEU A 73 40.62 -18.91 -4.39
CA LEU A 73 41.98 -18.76 -3.88
C LEU A 73 42.70 -20.11 -3.78
N THR A 74 41.99 -21.16 -3.36
CA THR A 74 42.54 -22.52 -3.26
C THR A 74 42.88 -23.09 -4.64
N GLY A 75 41.99 -22.91 -5.63
CA GLY A 75 42.22 -23.34 -7.02
C GLY A 75 43.40 -22.61 -7.69
N ILE A 76 43.52 -21.30 -7.49
CA ILE A 76 44.68 -20.52 -7.99
C ILE A 76 45.99 -21.01 -7.33
N ALA A 77 45.99 -21.28 -6.03
CA ALA A 77 47.17 -21.76 -5.31
C ALA A 77 47.59 -23.18 -5.73
N GLN A 78 46.64 -24.02 -6.15
CA GLN A 78 46.89 -25.38 -6.64
C GLN A 78 47.23 -25.43 -8.14
N GLY A 79 47.12 -24.32 -8.87
CA GLY A 79 47.43 -24.22 -10.30
C GLY A 79 46.34 -24.76 -11.23
N GLU A 80 45.27 -25.35 -10.67
CA GLU A 80 44.05 -25.76 -11.36
C GLU A 80 42.95 -24.78 -10.94
N ALA A 81 42.89 -23.64 -11.61
CA ALA A 81 41.78 -22.70 -11.40
C ALA A 81 40.51 -23.29 -12.01
N ASP A 82 39.76 -24.05 -11.21
CA ASP A 82 38.46 -24.55 -11.61
C ASP A 82 37.41 -23.43 -11.50
N PHE A 83 37.30 -22.66 -12.58
CA PHE A 83 36.31 -21.58 -12.69
C PHE A 83 34.87 -22.11 -12.73
N ALA A 84 34.65 -23.43 -12.88
CA ALA A 84 33.32 -24.02 -12.93
C ALA A 84 32.57 -23.78 -11.61
N ASP A 85 33.22 -23.96 -10.46
CA ASP A 85 32.61 -23.74 -9.15
C ASP A 85 32.16 -22.28 -8.96
N VAL A 86 33.01 -21.33 -9.33
CA VAL A 86 32.69 -19.89 -9.25
C VAL A 86 31.50 -19.56 -10.15
N ILE A 87 31.48 -20.09 -11.38
CA ILE A 87 30.38 -19.88 -12.33
C ILE A 87 29.07 -20.48 -11.79
N ILE A 88 29.12 -21.68 -11.20
CA ILE A 88 27.94 -22.35 -10.62
C ILE A 88 27.39 -21.53 -9.44
N ILE A 89 28.25 -21.07 -8.53
CA ILE A 89 27.81 -20.25 -7.39
C ILE A 89 27.21 -18.92 -7.87
N CYS A 90 27.88 -18.22 -8.80
CA CYS A 90 27.34 -16.99 -9.38
C CYS A 90 25.98 -17.22 -10.05
N PHE A 91 25.83 -18.32 -10.80
CA PHE A 91 24.56 -18.70 -11.42
C PHE A 91 23.46 -18.92 -10.38
N VAL A 92 23.72 -19.69 -9.33
CA VAL A 92 22.75 -19.95 -8.25
C VAL A 92 22.33 -18.65 -7.55
N VAL A 93 23.28 -17.74 -7.28
CA VAL A 93 22.99 -16.44 -6.66
C VAL A 93 22.10 -15.58 -7.56
N VAL A 94 22.40 -15.50 -8.86
CA VAL A 94 21.57 -14.73 -9.82
C VAL A 94 20.18 -15.33 -9.93
N VAL A 95 20.05 -16.66 -10.04
CA VAL A 95 18.75 -17.34 -10.09
C VAL A 95 17.96 -17.07 -8.81
N ASN A 96 18.57 -17.18 -7.63
CA ASN A 96 17.90 -16.89 -6.37
C ASN A 96 17.49 -15.42 -6.23
N ALA A 97 18.28 -14.47 -6.73
CA ALA A 97 17.91 -13.06 -6.74
C ALA A 97 16.70 -12.80 -7.64
N VAL A 98 16.68 -13.36 -8.86
CA VAL A 98 15.54 -13.24 -9.79
C VAL A 98 14.29 -13.89 -9.20
N LEU A 99 14.41 -15.13 -8.69
CA LEU A 99 13.30 -15.82 -8.04
C LEU A 99 12.81 -15.06 -6.81
N GLY A 100 13.71 -14.47 -6.01
CA GLY A 100 13.39 -13.64 -4.86
C GLY A 100 12.53 -12.44 -5.24
N VAL A 101 12.97 -11.65 -6.22
CA VAL A 101 12.22 -10.47 -6.70
C VAL A 101 10.85 -10.86 -7.25
N VAL A 102 10.75 -11.94 -8.02
CA VAL A 102 9.48 -12.42 -8.57
C VAL A 102 8.54 -12.92 -7.46
N GLN A 103 9.07 -13.64 -6.47
CA GLN A 103 8.27 -14.13 -5.33
C GLN A 103 7.77 -12.98 -4.46
N GLU A 104 8.63 -11.99 -4.19
CA GLU A 104 8.25 -10.80 -3.42
C GLU A 104 7.19 -9.98 -4.16
N SER A 105 7.35 -9.78 -5.48
CA SER A 105 6.37 -9.05 -6.29
C SER A 105 5.00 -9.74 -6.27
N LYS A 106 4.98 -11.08 -6.39
CA LYS A 106 3.74 -11.87 -6.29
C LYS A 106 3.09 -11.78 -4.90
N ALA A 107 3.89 -11.76 -3.84
CA ALA A 107 3.38 -11.61 -2.48
C ALA A 107 2.75 -10.22 -2.26
N GLU A 108 3.40 -9.16 -2.78
CA GLU A 108 2.85 -7.81 -2.77
C GLU A 108 1.55 -7.72 -3.56
N GLU A 109 1.48 -8.28 -4.77
CA GLU A 109 0.26 -8.31 -5.59
C GLU A 109 -0.89 -9.02 -4.87
N ALA A 110 -0.61 -10.17 -4.23
CA ALA A 110 -1.61 -10.89 -3.45
C ALA A 110 -2.11 -10.08 -2.25
N LEU A 111 -1.22 -9.37 -1.56
CA LEU A 111 -1.58 -8.46 -0.46
C LEU A 111 -2.44 -7.29 -0.95
N ALA A 112 -2.08 -6.69 -2.08
CA ALA A 112 -2.84 -5.60 -2.68
C ALA A 112 -4.26 -6.05 -3.06
N ALA A 113 -4.40 -7.23 -3.68
CA ALA A 113 -5.69 -7.82 -4.00
C ALA A 113 -6.53 -8.11 -2.75
N LEU A 114 -5.91 -8.62 -1.67
CA LEU A 114 -6.59 -8.82 -0.39
C LEU A 114 -7.08 -7.49 0.22
N GLN A 115 -6.29 -6.42 0.11
CA GLN A 115 -6.68 -5.09 0.56
C GLN A 115 -7.85 -4.54 -0.26
N GLU A 116 -7.84 -4.74 -1.57
CA GLU A 116 -8.93 -4.32 -2.48
C GLU A 116 -10.22 -5.11 -2.21
N MET A 117 -10.12 -6.42 -1.97
CA MET A 117 -11.27 -7.25 -1.55
C MET A 117 -11.81 -6.87 -0.17
N SER A 118 -10.96 -6.33 0.70
CA SER A 118 -11.34 -5.80 2.01
C SER A 118 -11.65 -4.30 1.97
N ALA A 119 -11.72 -3.69 0.78
CA ALA A 119 -12.02 -2.27 0.66
C ALA A 119 -13.36 -2.01 1.35
N ALA A 120 -13.28 -1.28 2.46
CA ALA A 120 -14.43 -0.97 3.26
C ALA A 120 -15.47 -0.27 2.36
N GLN A 121 -16.71 -0.72 2.48
CA GLN A 121 -17.85 -0.02 1.90
C GLN A 121 -18.43 0.86 3.00
N SER A 122 -18.81 2.07 2.64
CA SER A 122 -19.48 3.01 3.54
C SER A 122 -20.84 3.39 2.98
N LYS A 123 -21.79 3.60 3.87
CA LYS A 123 -23.09 4.17 3.53
C LYS A 123 -22.97 5.69 3.61
N ALA A 124 -23.16 6.38 2.49
CA ALA A 124 -23.18 7.84 2.44
C ALA A 124 -24.55 8.32 1.95
N VAL A 125 -25.00 9.46 2.43
CA VAL A 125 -26.18 10.13 1.90
C VAL A 125 -25.74 10.99 0.71
N ARG A 126 -26.23 10.66 -0.49
CA ARG A 126 -26.03 11.48 -1.69
C ARG A 126 -27.36 11.64 -2.43
N ASP A 127 -27.64 12.86 -2.90
CA ASP A 127 -28.93 13.23 -3.51
C ASP A 127 -30.16 12.83 -2.67
N GLY A 128 -30.04 12.91 -1.33
CA GLY A 128 -31.08 12.52 -0.37
C GLY A 128 -31.35 11.03 -0.27
N ARG A 129 -30.44 10.19 -0.76
CA ARG A 129 -30.57 8.72 -0.68
C ARG A 129 -29.32 8.13 -0.07
N VAL A 130 -29.51 7.09 0.74
CA VAL A 130 -28.40 6.28 1.24
C VAL A 130 -27.87 5.42 0.11
N VAL A 131 -26.59 5.60 -0.23
CA VAL A 131 -25.88 4.85 -1.25
C VAL A 131 -24.65 4.18 -0.64
N ALA A 132 -24.37 2.95 -1.06
CA ALA A 132 -23.12 2.27 -0.73
C ALA A 132 -22.03 2.78 -1.68
N VAL A 133 -20.94 3.28 -1.12
CA VAL A 133 -19.77 3.78 -1.84
C VAL A 133 -18.52 3.15 -1.25
N ALA A 134 -17.46 2.99 -2.05
CA ALA A 134 -16.17 2.59 -1.50
C ALA A 134 -15.71 3.67 -0.50
N SER A 135 -15.20 3.27 0.67
CA SER A 135 -14.71 4.22 1.68
C SER A 135 -13.59 5.11 1.14
N SER A 136 -12.85 4.64 0.12
CA SER A 136 -11.84 5.43 -0.60
C SER A 136 -12.41 6.53 -1.50
N GLU A 137 -13.70 6.49 -1.82
CA GLU A 137 -14.40 7.49 -2.64
C GLU A 137 -15.19 8.50 -1.80
N LEU A 138 -15.09 8.41 -0.47
CA LEU A 138 -15.64 9.42 0.41
C LEU A 138 -14.86 10.71 0.27
N VAL A 139 -15.58 11.83 0.26
CA VAL A 139 -15.01 13.17 0.16
C VAL A 139 -15.39 14.00 1.37
N VAL A 140 -14.62 15.06 1.64
CA VAL A 140 -14.94 16.02 2.69
C VAL A 140 -16.33 16.60 2.43
N GLY A 141 -17.22 16.48 3.42
CA GLY A 141 -18.61 16.92 3.34
C GLY A 141 -19.61 15.79 3.09
N ASP A 142 -19.19 14.56 2.78
CA ASP A 142 -20.13 13.43 2.76
C ASP A 142 -20.75 13.23 4.16
N VAL A 143 -22.06 12.96 4.18
CA VAL A 143 -22.77 12.53 5.38
C VAL A 143 -22.77 11.01 5.37
N VAL A 144 -22.03 10.40 6.30
CA VAL A 144 -21.93 8.94 6.43
C VAL A 144 -22.90 8.41 7.48
N VAL A 145 -23.52 7.28 7.17
CA VAL A 145 -24.41 6.54 8.07
C VAL A 145 -23.63 5.37 8.65
N LEU A 146 -23.54 5.30 9.97
CA LEU A 146 -22.85 4.23 10.70
C LEU A 146 -23.85 3.43 11.53
N GLU A 147 -23.80 2.12 11.40
CA GLU A 147 -24.54 1.17 12.22
C GLU A 147 -23.62 0.42 13.18
N ALA A 148 -24.20 -0.27 14.16
CA ALA A 148 -23.43 -1.07 15.10
C ALA A 148 -22.68 -2.19 14.36
N GLY A 149 -21.35 -2.17 14.45
CA GLY A 149 -20.46 -3.10 13.75
C GLY A 149 -19.76 -2.50 12.52
N ASP A 150 -20.17 -1.31 12.08
CA ASP A 150 -19.49 -0.61 10.99
C ASP A 150 -18.15 -0.05 11.46
N SER A 151 -17.15 -0.09 10.57
CA SER A 151 -15.87 0.61 10.78
C SER A 151 -16.02 2.07 10.40
N VAL A 152 -15.44 2.97 11.21
CA VAL A 152 -15.45 4.41 10.93
C VAL A 152 -14.51 4.69 9.73
N PRO A 153 -15.02 5.21 8.61
CA PRO A 153 -14.26 5.24 7.35
C PRO A 153 -13.36 6.47 7.18
N ALA A 154 -13.59 7.53 7.97
CA ALA A 154 -12.83 8.78 7.97
C ALA A 154 -13.05 9.53 9.29
N ASP A 155 -12.28 10.60 9.52
CA ASP A 155 -12.57 11.53 10.61
C ASP A 155 -13.90 12.25 10.37
N CYS A 156 -14.87 12.06 11.26
CA CYS A 156 -16.24 12.58 11.10
C CYS A 156 -16.67 13.48 12.27
N ARG A 157 -17.61 14.38 11.99
CA ARG A 157 -18.39 15.09 13.01
C ARG A 157 -19.73 14.38 13.18
N ILE A 158 -20.02 13.96 14.41
CA ILE A 158 -21.33 13.37 14.76
C ILE A 158 -22.41 14.44 14.62
N LEU A 159 -23.47 14.14 13.86
CA LEU A 159 -24.63 14.98 13.66
C LEU A 159 -25.78 14.57 14.59
N GLU A 160 -26.03 13.26 14.70
CA GLU A 160 -27.05 12.61 15.53
C GLU A 160 -26.59 11.23 16.03
#